data_AF-A0AAV3WC57-F1
#
_entry.id   AF-A0AAV3WC57-F1
#
_cell.length_a   1.000
_cell.length_b   1.000
_cell.length_c   1.000
_cell.angle_alpha   90.00
_cell.angle_beta   90.00
_cell.angle_gamma   90.00
#
_symmetry.space_group_name_H-M   'P 1'
#
loop_
_entity.id
_entity.type
_entity.pdbx_description
1 polymer ?
#
loop_
_entity_poly.entity_id
_entity_poly.type
_entity_poly.pdbx_seq_one_letter_code
_entity_poly.pdbx_strand_id
1 'polypeptide(L)' 'MKIQSIEDEREIAATAAKVLHERFIEAARTETVLYVKNDAVWSKAPNGDPILIKQLFGRNPDLAKKFASRGTYKIKK' A
#
# COMPACT_ATOMS: atom_id res chain seq x y z
N MET A 1 -13.44 -23.21 25.59
CA MET A 1 -13.29 -21.73 25.53
C MET A 1 -13.73 -21.31 24.13
N LYS A 2 -14.93 -20.74 23.97
CA LYS A 2 -15.41 -20.24 22.67
C LYS A 2 -14.72 -18.90 22.43
N ILE A 3 -13.82 -18.84 21.46
CA ILE A 3 -13.22 -17.59 21.01
C ILE A 3 -14.37 -16.78 20.40
N GLN A 4 -14.79 -15.74 21.10
CA GLN A 4 -15.80 -14.81 20.63
C GLN A 4 -15.18 -14.00 19.49
N SER A 5 -15.85 -14.06 18.33
CA SER A 5 -15.69 -13.23 17.13
C SER A 5 -14.25 -12.89 16.74
N ILE A 6 -13.65 -13.75 15.91
CA ILE A 6 -12.84 -13.26 14.81
C ILE A 6 -13.82 -12.43 13.96
N GLU A 7 -13.93 -11.12 14.20
CA GLU A 7 -14.27 -10.23 13.09
C GLU A 7 -13.31 -10.64 11.98
N ASP A 8 -13.85 -11.23 10.92
CA ASP A 8 -13.06 -11.91 9.88
C ASP A 8 -11.91 -10.98 9.53
N GLU A 9 -10.64 -11.39 9.66
CA GLU A 9 -9.48 -10.51 9.43
C GLU A 9 -9.61 -9.76 8.08
N ARG A 10 -10.32 -10.40 7.14
CA ARG A 10 -10.81 -9.86 5.89
C ARG A 10 -11.70 -8.60 6.04
N GLU A 11 -12.71 -8.62 6.91
CA GLU A 11 -13.58 -7.47 7.22
C GLU A 11 -12.79 -6.32 7.86
N ILE A 12 -11.87 -6.63 8.77
CA ILE A 12 -10.96 -5.62 9.36
C ILE A 12 -10.11 -4.99 8.25
N ALA A 13 -9.50 -5.81 7.40
CA ALA A 13 -8.68 -5.34 6.29
C ALA A 13 -9.49 -4.50 5.27
N ALA A 14 -10.71 -4.93 4.95
CA ALA A 14 -11.60 -4.20 4.05
C ALA A 14 -12.01 -2.84 4.64
N THR A 15 -12.36 -2.81 5.92
CA THR A 15 -12.74 -1.59 6.62
C THR A 15 -11.57 -0.61 6.71
N ALA A 16 -10.38 -1.10 7.07
CA ALA A 16 -9.16 -0.29 7.12
C ALA A 16 -8.81 0.27 5.73
N ALA A 17 -8.89 -0.54 4.68
CA ALA A 17 -8.65 -0.10 3.31
C ALA A 17 -9.62 1.00 2.87
N LYS A 18 -10.90 0.87 3.22
CA LYS A 18 -11.92 1.89 2.94
C LYS A 18 -11.60 3.21 3.62
N VAL A 19 -11.30 3.19 4.92
CA VAL A 19 -10.96 4.39 5.69
C VAL A 19 -9.71 5.07 5.13
N LEU A 20 -8.66 4.30 4.84
CA LEU A 20 -7.43 4.83 4.25
C LEU A 20 -7.68 5.47 2.88
N HIS A 21 -8.54 4.87 2.07
CA HIS A 21 -8.90 5.41 0.75
C HIS A 21 -9.65 6.75 0.86
N GLU A 22 -10.66 6.83 1.72
CA GLU A 22 -11.44 8.05 1.94
C GLU A 22 -10.55 9.18 2.46
N ARG A 23 -9.72 8.89 3.48
CA ARG A 23 -8.77 9.86 4.04
C ARG A 23 -7.73 10.33 3.03
N PHE A 24 -7.25 9.43 2.18
CA PHE A 24 -6.33 9.80 1.10
C PHE A 24 -6.99 10.77 0.12
N ILE A 25 -8.25 10.52 -0.27
CA ILE A 25 -8.98 11.42 -1.19
C ILE A 25 -9.19 12.79 -0.55
N GLU A 26 -9.59 12.83 0.72
CA GLU A 26 -9.76 14.09 1.47
C GLU A 26 -8.45 14.88 1.49
N ALA A 27 -7.35 14.24 1.92
CA ALA A 27 -6.04 14.88 1.97
C ALA A 27 -5.55 15.33 0.58
N ALA A 28 -5.75 14.53 -0.46
CA ALA A 28 -5.32 14.86 -1.83
C ALA A 28 -6.09 16.05 -2.46
N ARG A 29 -7.20 16.47 -1.86
CA ARG A 29 -7.96 17.66 -2.29
C ARG A 29 -7.43 18.95 -1.66
N THR A 30 -6.83 18.88 -0.47
CA THR A 30 -6.41 20.06 0.29
C THR A 30 -4.89 20.20 0.37
N GLU A 31 -4.16 19.08 0.29
CA GLU A 31 -2.74 19.00 0.55
C GLU A 31 -2.01 18.20 -0.54
N THR A 32 -0.68 18.32 -0.56
CA THR A 32 0.17 17.50 -1.43
C THR A 32 0.37 16.12 -0.80
N VAL A 33 0.03 15.06 -1.53
CA VAL A 33 0.15 13.68 -1.05
C VAL A 33 1.21 12.91 -1.83
N LEU A 34 1.89 11.99 -1.14
CA LEU A 34 2.79 11.01 -1.75
C LEU A 34 2.13 9.63 -1.77
N TYR A 35 2.23 8.93 -2.89
CA TYR A 35 1.70 7.57 -3.02
C TYR A 35 2.51 6.73 -4.00
N VAL A 36 2.32 5.41 -3.94
CA VAL A 36 2.98 4.46 -4.83
C VAL A 36 2.01 3.96 -5.89
N LYS A 37 2.42 4.02 -7.15
CA LYS A 37 1.71 3.43 -8.30
C LYS A 37 2.75 2.89 -9.27
N ASN A 38 2.58 1.65 -9.72
CA ASN A 38 3.46 0.97 -10.67
C ASN A 38 4.95 1.03 -10.27
N ASP A 39 5.25 0.69 -9.01
CA ASP A 39 6.59 0.73 -8.44
C ASP A 39 7.29 2.09 -8.57
N ALA A 40 6.52 3.16 -8.62
CA ALA A 40 7.00 4.53 -8.60
C ALA A 40 6.32 5.29 -7.46
N VAL A 41 7.08 6.16 -6.81
CA VAL A 41 6.57 7.17 -5.89
C VAL A 41 6.13 8.38 -6.70
N TRP A 42 4.89 8.80 -6.47
CA TRP A 42 4.24 9.94 -7.09
C TRP A 42 3.93 11.00 -6.04
N SER A 43 4.02 12.26 -6.43
CA SER A 43 3.50 13.39 -5.68
C SER A 43 2.30 13.97 -6.41
N LYS A 44 1.22 14.27 -5.70
CA LYS A 44 0.05 14.94 -6.25
C LYS A 44 -0.28 16.15 -5.41
N ALA A 45 -0.16 17.33 -6.01
CA ALA A 45 -0.64 18.57 -5.42
C ALA A 45 -2.17 18.71 -5.59
N PRO A 46 -2.83 19.54 -4.75
CA PRO A 46 -4.23 19.87 -4.93
C PRO A 46 -4.50 20.42 -6.33
N ASN A 47 -5.49 19.86 -7.04
CA ASN A 47 -5.86 20.24 -8.41
C ASN A 47 -4.74 20.13 -9.47
N GLY A 48 -3.58 19.58 -9.10
CA GLY A 48 -2.45 19.38 -10.00
C GLY A 48 -2.39 17.95 -10.53
N ASP A 49 -1.75 17.81 -11.68
CA ASP A 49 -1.44 16.49 -12.22
C ASP A 49 -0.37 15.80 -11.35
N PRO A 50 -0.45 14.47 -11.16
CA PRO A 50 0.57 13.74 -10.43
C PRO A 50 1.94 13.79 -11.12
N ILE A 51 2.98 14.04 -10.32
CA ILE A 51 4.36 14.13 -10.76
C ILE A 51 5.12 12.89 -10.26
N LEU A 52 5.89 12.27 -11.15
CA LEU A 52 6.78 11.17 -10.79
C LEU A 52 7.96 11.70 -9.97
N ILE A 53 8.09 11.26 -8.72
CA ILE A 53 9.19 11.65 -7.84
C ILE A 53 10.36 10.68 -7.99
N LYS A 54 10.08 9.38 -7.95
CA LYS A 54 11.14 8.36 -7.95
C LYS A 54 10.62 7.02 -8.41
N GLN A 55 11.30 6.40 -9.36
CA GLN A 55 11.11 4.99 -9.67
C GLN A 55 11.79 4.13 -8.59
N LEU A 56 11.06 3.18 -8.02
CA LEU A 56 11.56 2.25 -7.02
C LEU A 56 12.24 1.07 -7.73
N PHE A 57 13.48 1.30 -8.18
CA PHE A 57 14.35 0.24 -8.68
C PHE A 57 14.86 -0.63 -7.53
N GLY A 58 15.08 -1.92 -7.78
CA GLY A 58 15.61 -2.87 -6.78
C GLY A 58 14.58 -3.82 -6.18
N ARG A 59 13.28 -3.69 -6.52
CA ARG A 59 12.35 -4.81 -6.43
C ARG A 59 12.72 -5.79 -7.53
N ASN A 60 13.60 -6.74 -7.23
CA ASN A 60 13.91 -7.80 -8.17
C ASN A 60 12.59 -8.56 -8.45
N PRO A 61 12.05 -8.53 -9.68
CA PRO A 61 10.75 -9.14 -9.99
C PRO A 61 10.74 -10.63 -9.68
N ASP A 62 11.89 -11.30 -9.82
CA ASP A 62 12.05 -12.72 -9.50
C ASP A 62 12.08 -12.98 -7.99
N LEU A 63 12.59 -12.03 -7.19
CA LEU A 63 12.48 -12.07 -5.72
C LEU A 63 11.07 -11.73 -5.25
N ALA A 64 10.42 -10.71 -5.83
CA ALA A 64 9.05 -10.33 -5.51
C ALA A 64 8.06 -11.47 -5.79
N LYS A 65 8.24 -12.19 -6.91
CA LYS A 65 7.48 -13.42 -7.22
C LYS A 65 7.70 -14.52 -6.17
N LYS A 66 8.92 -14.68 -5.65
CA LYS A 66 9.21 -15.61 -4.55
C LYS A 66 8.47 -15.19 -3.27
N PHE A 67 8.49 -13.93 -2.87
CA PHE A 67 7.74 -13.49 -1.68
C PHE A 67 6.22 -13.53 -1.84
N ALA A 68 5.69 -13.45 -3.07
CA ALA A 68 4.27 -13.60 -3.35
C ALA A 68 3.78 -15.05 -3.17
N SER A 69 4.65 -16.05 -3.37
CA SER A 69 4.37 -17.41 -2.94
C SER A 69 4.53 -17.54 -1.43
N ARG A 70 3.45 -17.90 -0.71
CA ARG A 70 3.45 -18.13 0.75
C ARG A 70 4.60 -19.09 1.12
N GLY A 71 5.66 -18.56 1.72
CA GLY A 71 6.82 -19.32 2.14
C GLY A 71 7.64 -18.58 3.19
N THR A 72 8.37 -19.31 4.04
CA THR A 72 9.25 -18.72 5.05
C THR A 72 10.62 -18.44 4.44
N TYR A 73 11.01 -17.16 4.39
CA TYR A 73 12.30 -16.74 3.84
C TYR A 73 13.25 -16.28 4.94
N LYS A 74 14.46 -16.84 4.97
CA LYS A 74 15.54 -16.32 5.83
C LYS A 74 16.24 -15.17 5.12
N ILE A 75 16.11 -13.97 5.67
CA ILE A 75 16.94 -12.83 5.26
C ILE A 75 18.32 -13.03 5.88
N LYS A 76 19.35 -13.21 5.06
CA LYS A 76 20.73 -13.19 5.54
C LYS A 76 21.23 -11.75 5.53
N LYS A 77 21.88 -11.37 6.64
CA LYS A 77 22.52 -10.08 6.85
C LYS A 77 23.92 -10.09 6.23
#